data_AF-A0A958AH69-F1
#
_entry.id   AF-A0A958AH69-F1
#
_cell.length_a   1.000
_cell.length_b   1.000
_cell.length_c   1.000
_cell.angle_alpha   90.00
_cell.angle_beta   90.00
_cell.angle_gamma   90.00
#
_symmetry.space_group_name_H-M   'P 1'
#
loop_
_entity.id
_entity.type
_entity.pdbx_description
1 polymer ?
#
loop_
_entity_poly.entity_id
_entity_poly.type
_entity_poly.pdbx_seq_one_letter_code
_entity_poly.pdbx_strand_id
1 'polypeptide(L)'
;MEIGSRWRWLLVLILLLAFGLRVHNLEVQSFWNDEGNSARLSERSIPLIIEGTASDIHPPLYYLLLNQWRKLAGDSEFGLRSLSLFAGLLV
;
A
#
# COMPACT_ATOMS: atom_id res chain seq x y z
N MET A 1 17.75 7.29 -35.56
CA MET A 1 18.46 7.23 -34.26
C MET A 1 17.47 6.80 -33.19
N GLU A 2 17.36 5.49 -32.92
CA GLU A 2 16.51 4.90 -31.87
C GLU A 2 17.10 5.10 -30.47
N ILE A 3 17.37 6.35 -30.09
CA ILE A 3 17.89 6.66 -28.75
C ILE A 3 16.85 6.25 -27.68
N GLY A 4 15.56 6.18 -28.03
CA GLY A 4 14.48 5.89 -27.09
C GLY A 4 14.42 4.46 -26.51
N SER A 5 14.90 3.43 -27.22
CA SER A 5 14.69 2.03 -26.80
C SER A 5 15.55 1.65 -25.58
N ARG A 6 16.84 2.01 -25.58
CA ARG A 6 17.77 1.66 -24.50
C ARG A 6 17.41 2.35 -23.18
N TRP A 7 17.03 3.62 -23.21
CA TRP A 7 16.60 4.35 -22.02
C TRP A 7 15.30 3.80 -21.43
N ARG A 8 14.35 3.36 -22.26
CA ARG A 8 13.13 2.69 -21.80
C ARG A 8 13.47 1.43 -21.00
N TRP A 9 14.36 0.58 -21.53
CA TRP A 9 14.77 -0.64 -20.82
C TRP A 9 15.53 -0.35 -19.52
N LEU A 10 16.37 0.69 -19.50
CA LEU A 10 17.03 1.13 -18.28
C LEU A 10 16.03 1.62 -17.22
N LEU A 11 15.01 2.39 -17.62
CA LEU A 11 13.94 2.83 -16.70
C LEU A 11 13.13 1.64 -16.17
N VAL A 12 12.78 0.68 -17.03
CA VAL A 12 12.10 -0.56 -16.61
C VAL A 12 12.95 -1.32 -15.60
N LEU A 13 14.26 -1.47 -15.86
CA LEU A 13 15.18 -2.13 -14.94
C LEU A 13 15.25 -1.41 -13.59
N ILE A 14 15.34 -0.07 -13.59
CA ILE A 14 15.35 0.73 -12.36
C ILE A 14 14.06 0.54 -11.57
N LEU A 15 12.89 0.58 -12.23
CA LEU A 15 11.60 0.38 -11.57
C LEU A 15 11.48 -1.04 -10.99
N LEU A 16 11.93 -2.06 -11.72
CA LEU A 16 11.93 -3.44 -11.24
C LEU A 16 12.86 -3.64 -10.03
N LEU A 17 14.06 -3.04 -10.06
CA LEU A 17 14.98 -3.08 -8.91
C LEU A 17 14.39 -2.33 -7.71
N ALA A 18 13.82 -1.15 -7.94
CA ALA A 18 13.18 -0.34 -6.91
C ALA A 18 11.97 -1.04 -6.29
N PHE A 19 11.20 -1.78 -7.08
CA PHE A 19 10.12 -2.64 -6.60
C PHE A 19 10.64 -3.82 -5.79
N GLY A 20 11.63 -4.55 -6.33
CA GLY A 20 12.23 -5.70 -5.65
C GLY A 20 12.80 -5.34 -4.28
N LEU A 21 13.47 -4.18 -4.17
CA LEU A 21 13.98 -3.68 -2.89
C LEU A 21 12.88 -3.31 -1.88
N ARG A 22 11.71 -2.83 -2.34
CA ARG A 22 10.56 -2.53 -1.46
C ARG A 22 9.82 -3.78 -1.00
N VAL A 23 9.77 -4.81 -1.84
CA VAL A 23 9.21 -6.12 -1.50
C VAL A 23 10.13 -6.86 -0.51
N HIS A 24 11.44 -6.70 -0.67
CA HIS A 24 12.43 -7.36 0.17
C HIS A 24 12.25 -6.95 1.63
N ASN A 25 12.01 -7.94 2.50
CA ASN A 25 11.77 -7.79 3.94
C ASN A 25 10.51 -7.01 4.34
N LEU A 26 9.51 -6.93 3.47
CA LEU A 26 8.26 -6.19 3.74
C LEU A 26 7.49 -6.71 4.97
N GLU A 27 7.73 -7.92 5.43
CA GLU A 27 7.00 -8.58 6.54
C GLU A 27 7.86 -8.79 7.80
N VAL A 28 9.11 -8.32 7.78
CA VAL A 28 10.08 -8.66 8.83
C VAL A 28 9.83 -7.85 10.11
N GLN A 29 9.28 -6.65 9.97
CA GLN A 29 9.00 -5.77 11.10
C GLN A 29 7.50 -5.74 11.39
N SER A 30 7.15 -5.91 12.67
CA SER A 30 5.78 -5.67 13.14
C SER A 30 5.26 -4.29 12.74
N PHE A 31 3.93 -4.15 12.70
CA PHE A 31 3.30 -2.88 12.35
C PHE A 31 3.84 -1.70 13.16
N TRP A 32 4.12 -0.62 12.44
CA TRP A 32 4.29 0.69 13.05
C TRP A 32 2.95 1.17 13.61
N ASN A 33 2.99 2.17 14.49
CA ASN A 33 1.78 2.61 15.20
C ASN A 33 0.66 3.05 14.25
N ASP A 34 0.99 3.82 13.21
CA ASP A 34 0.06 4.26 12.18
C ASP A 34 -0.44 3.12 11.28
N GLU A 35 0.42 2.16 10.94
CA GLU A 35 0.03 0.94 10.23
C GLU A 35 -0.96 0.11 11.04
N GLY A 36 -0.70 -0.07 12.34
CA GLY A 36 -1.57 -0.82 13.24
C GLY A 36 -2.93 -0.14 13.45
N ASN A 37 -2.95 1.19 13.58
CA ASN A 37 -4.19 1.97 13.64
C ASN A 37 -4.98 1.84 12.33
N SER A 38 -4.30 1.92 11.19
CA SER A 38 -4.92 1.74 9.88
C SER A 38 -5.50 0.35 9.68
N ALA A 39 -4.74 -0.70 10.07
CA ALA A 39 -5.20 -2.08 10.03
C ALA A 39 -6.46 -2.26 10.87
N ARG A 40 -6.43 -1.80 12.13
CA ARG A 40 -7.56 -1.93 13.06
C ARG A 40 -8.80 -1.14 12.63
N LEU A 41 -8.63 0.04 12.05
CA LEU A 41 -9.77 0.81 11.54
C LEU A 41 -10.36 0.14 10.30
N SER A 42 -9.51 -0.41 9.42
CA SER A 42 -9.94 -1.11 8.20
C SER A 42 -10.68 -2.43 8.45
N GLU A 43 -10.65 -2.99 9.66
CA GLU A 43 -11.45 -4.14 10.07
C GLU A 43 -12.94 -3.82 10.22
N ARG A 44 -13.29 -2.54 10.44
CA ARG A 44 -14.65 -2.12 10.76
C ARG A 44 -15.56 -2.12 9.54
N SER A 45 -16.86 -2.02 9.78
CA SER A 45 -17.83 -1.78 8.71
C SER A 45 -17.62 -0.40 8.08
N ILE A 46 -17.97 -0.24 6.80
CA ILE A 46 -17.82 1.02 6.07
C ILE A 46 -18.42 2.23 6.83
N PRO A 47 -19.63 2.16 7.42
CA PRO A 47 -20.17 3.28 8.21
C PRO A 47 -19.29 3.64 9.41
N LEU A 48 -18.73 2.65 10.10
CA LEU A 48 -17.85 2.87 11.25
C LEU A 48 -16.47 3.41 10.86
N ILE A 49 -16.00 3.13 9.65
CA ILE A 49 -14.78 3.75 9.09
C ILE A 49 -15.04 5.23 8.82
N ILE A 50 -16.16 5.55 8.18
CA ILE A 50 -16.55 6.94 7.89
C ILE A 50 -16.74 7.72 9.18
N GLU A 51 -17.46 7.16 10.15
CA GLU A 51 -17.66 7.77 11.46
C GLU A 51 -16.32 7.94 12.20
N GLY A 52 -15.49 6.90 12.24
CA GLY A 52 -14.20 6.92 12.93
C GLY A 52 -13.19 7.91 12.35
N THR A 53 -13.35 8.31 11.08
CA THR A 53 -12.50 9.30 10.40
C THR A 53 -13.14 10.67 10.28
N ALA A 54 -14.42 10.83 10.65
CA ALA A 54 -15.16 12.08 10.52
C ALA A 54 -14.58 13.22 11.38
N SER A 55 -13.88 12.88 12.46
CA SER A 55 -13.17 13.83 13.33
C SER A 55 -11.65 13.63 13.33
N ASP A 56 -11.13 12.79 12.44
CA ASP A 56 -9.69 12.56 12.27
C ASP A 56 -9.10 13.56 11.27
N ILE A 57 -7.77 13.72 11.30
CA ILE A 57 -7.02 14.54 10.34
C ILE A 57 -6.95 13.83 8.97
N HIS A 58 -7.04 12.49 8.95
CA HIS A 58 -6.90 11.66 7.75
C HIS A 58 -8.28 11.29 7.16
N PRO A 59 -8.56 11.69 5.90
CA PRO A 59 -9.80 11.33 5.22
C PRO A 59 -9.99 9.80 5.04
N PRO A 60 -11.24 9.33 4.88
CA PRO A 60 -11.57 7.90 4.93
C PRO A 60 -11.03 7.06 3.77
N LEU A 61 -10.62 7.68 2.65
CA LEU A 61 -10.37 6.98 1.39
C LEU A 61 -9.36 5.82 1.55
N TYR A 62 -8.24 6.07 2.21
CA TYR A 62 -7.21 5.05 2.41
C TYR A 62 -7.76 3.85 3.22
N TYR A 63 -8.46 4.11 4.32
CA TYR A 63 -9.04 3.07 5.17
C TYR A 63 -10.14 2.26 4.46
N LEU A 64 -10.93 2.92 3.61
CA LEU A 64 -11.94 2.26 2.78
C LEU A 64 -11.31 1.36 1.72
N LEU A 65 -10.24 1.84 1.06
CA LEU A 65 -9.48 1.02 0.12
C LEU A 65 -8.85 -0.17 0.84
N LEU A 66 -8.24 0.04 2.01
CA LEU A 66 -7.64 -1.02 2.81
C LEU A 66 -8.66 -2.06 3.30
N ASN A 67 -9.88 -1.64 3.67
CA ASN A 67 -10.99 -2.52 4.04
C ASN A 67 -11.40 -3.47 2.89
N GLN A 68 -11.35 -2.98 1.65
CA GLN A 68 -11.64 -3.80 0.48
C GLN A 68 -10.43 -4.64 0.09
N TRP A 69 -9.23 -4.07 0.17
CA TRP A 69 -7.99 -4.73 -0.21
C TRP A 69 -7.68 -5.94 0.65
N ARG A 70 -7.88 -5.85 1.97
CA ARG A 70 -7.68 -6.97 2.90
C ARG A 70 -8.55 -8.19 2.58
N LYS A 71 -9.70 -8.01 1.91
CA LYS A 71 -10.55 -9.12 1.44
C LYS A 71 -9.92 -9.90 0.27
N LEU A 72 -9.01 -9.26 -0.46
CA LEU A 72 -8.32 -9.84 -1.61
C LEU A 72 -6.91 -10.34 -1.24
N ALA A 73 -6.16 -9.53 -0.49
CA ALA A 73 -4.76 -9.78 -0.15
C ALA A 73 -4.57 -10.46 1.22
N GLY A 74 -5.63 -10.56 2.02
CA GLY A 74 -5.59 -11.11 3.37
C GLY A 74 -5.14 -10.09 4.43
N ASP A 75 -5.01 -10.59 5.66
CA ASP A 75 -4.74 -9.81 6.87
C ASP A 75 -3.30 -9.91 7.39
N SER A 76 -2.40 -10.54 6.61
CA SER A 76 -0.98 -10.53 6.93
C SER A 76 -0.39 -9.13 6.76
N GLU A 77 0.76 -8.89 7.39
CA GLU A 77 1.49 -7.62 7.20
C GLU A 77 1.81 -7.37 5.74
N PHE A 78 2.20 -8.41 5.00
CA PHE A 78 2.37 -8.34 3.55
C PHE A 78 1.08 -7.93 2.84
N GLY A 79 -0.03 -8.59 3.17
CA GLY A 79 -1.33 -8.34 2.55
C GLY A 79 -1.75 -6.88 2.70
N LEU A 80 -1.63 -6.33 3.91
CA LEU A 80 -1.98 -4.94 4.16
C LEU A 80 -0.97 -3.94 3.54
N ARG A 81 0.34 -4.19 3.64
CA ARG A 81 1.38 -3.32 3.05
C ARG A 81 1.37 -3.35 1.52
N SER A 82 0.88 -4.43 0.92
CA SER A 82 0.86 -4.58 -0.55
C SER A 82 0.01 -3.52 -1.25
N LEU A 83 -1.03 -2.97 -0.60
CA LEU A 83 -1.80 -1.85 -1.15
C LEU A 83 -0.90 -0.64 -1.44
N SER A 84 -0.13 -0.23 -0.43
CA SER A 84 0.80 0.90 -0.53
C SER A 84 1.99 0.58 -1.44
N LEU A 85 2.44 -0.68 -1.45
CA LEU A 85 3.48 -1.16 -2.38
C LEU A 85 3.07 -0.96 -3.85
N PHE A 86 1.83 -1.34 -4.22
CA PHE A 86 1.33 -1.16 -5.59
C PHE A 86 1.08 0.32 -5.92
N ALA A 87 0.48 1.06 -5.00
CA ALA A 87 0.25 2.49 -5.19
C ALA A 87 1.56 3.26 -5.39
N GLY A 88 2.62 2.91 -4.66
CA GLY A 88 3.95 3.50 -4.79
C GLY A 88 4.69 3.13 -6.07
N LEU A 89 4.17 2.23 -6.90
CA LEU A 89 4.72 1.93 -8.24
C LEU A 89 4.12 2.84 -9.32
N LEU A 90 2.95 3.43 -9.05
CA LEU A 90 2.20 4.27 -10.00
C LEU A 90 2.58 5.75 -9.94
N VAL A 91 3.28 6.17 -8.88
CA VAL A 91 3.64 7.56 -8.56
C VAL A 91 5.15 7.71 -8.56
#